data_AF-A0A645E0E8-F1
#
_entry.id   AF-A0A645E0E8-F1
#
_cell.length_a   1.000
_cell.length_b   1.000
_cell.length_c   1.000
_cell.angle_alpha   90.00
_cell.angle_beta   90.00
_cell.angle_gamma   90.00
#
_symmetry.space_group_name_H-M   'P 1'
#
loop_
_entity.id
_entity.type
_entity.pdbx_description
1 polymer ?
#
loop_
_entity_poly.entity_id
_entity_poly.type
_entity_poly.pdbx_seq_one_letter_code
_entity_poly.pdbx_strand_id
1 'polypeptide(L)'
;MEVSLVIAVRDYKSEGDGKDLAERLHHAAQGMRLAGGSLLHQEGKRYQAQWWPLAGDVEGDTRIFRRLRRRLLPGFALVLRDDLLVGHLAEMRATQPESNALDALLDLSRLNIEPVVSQADEADLPVKWEIRRKPGWLVPLPIGYAGISPLYAPGEVENARDATTPFRFVESLYSLGEWVSPHRLNDLSQLLWTQETDAANGIYRCINRYSESLANFKEQQNG
;
A
#
# COMPACT_ATOMS: atom_id res chain seq x y z
N MET A 1 12.54 10.28 -9.46
CA MET A 1 11.94 9.11 -8.79
C MET A 1 12.05 7.93 -9.76
N GLU A 2 12.52 6.77 -9.31
CA GLU A 2 12.56 5.53 -10.10
C GLU A 2 11.62 4.52 -9.44
N VAL A 3 10.65 3.99 -10.20
CA VAL A 3 9.63 3.05 -9.68
C VAL A 3 9.43 1.93 -10.68
N SER A 4 9.28 0.71 -10.17
CA SER A 4 8.84 -0.46 -10.94
C SER A 4 7.35 -0.67 -10.70
N LEU A 5 6.54 -0.71 -11.77
CA LEU A 5 5.12 -1.03 -11.69
C LEU A 5 4.91 -2.52 -12.01
N VAL A 6 4.27 -3.23 -11.09
CA VAL A 6 3.81 -4.60 -11.32
C VAL A 6 2.30 -4.54 -11.57
N ILE A 7 1.90 -4.91 -12.78
CA ILE A 7 0.50 -4.85 -13.23
C ILE A 7 0.02 -6.27 -13.47
N ALA A 8 -1.02 -6.68 -12.74
CA ALA A 8 -1.67 -7.96 -12.99
C ALA A 8 -2.66 -7.84 -14.15
N VAL A 9 -2.56 -8.74 -15.11
CA VAL A 9 -3.45 -8.81 -16.27
C VAL A 9 -4.24 -10.11 -16.18
N ARG A 10 -5.57 -10.00 -16.06
CA ARG A 10 -6.48 -11.16 -16.01
C ARG A 10 -6.89 -11.54 -17.43
N ASP A 11 -5.95 -12.09 -18.17
CA ASP A 11 -6.19 -12.60 -19.52
C ASP A 11 -5.22 -13.76 -19.81
N TYR A 12 -5.65 -14.73 -20.61
CA TYR A 12 -4.76 -15.78 -21.09
C TYR A 12 -4.09 -15.31 -22.37
N LYS A 13 -2.75 -15.23 -22.35
CA LYS A 13 -1.96 -14.92 -23.55
C LYS A 13 -0.85 -15.94 -23.69
N SER A 14 -0.58 -16.32 -24.94
CA SER A 14 0.63 -17.08 -25.26
C SER A 14 1.88 -16.26 -24.84
N GLU A 15 3.02 -16.92 -24.67
CA GLU A 15 4.24 -16.23 -24.25
C GLU A 15 4.65 -15.12 -25.25
N GLY A 16 4.44 -15.34 -26.56
CA GLY A 16 4.69 -14.35 -27.60
C GLY A 16 3.74 -13.16 -27.49
N ASP A 17 2.43 -13.41 -27.49
CA ASP A 17 1.42 -12.35 -27.42
C ASP A 17 1.53 -11.52 -26.12
N GLY A 18 1.93 -12.16 -25.02
CA GLY A 18 2.17 -11.52 -23.73
C GLY A 18 3.38 -10.57 -23.76
N LYS A 19 4.47 -10.97 -24.41
CA LYS A 19 5.64 -10.09 -24.60
C LYS A 19 5.29 -8.90 -25.49
N ASP A 20 4.60 -9.13 -26.59
CA ASP A 20 4.13 -8.07 -27.48
C ASP A 20 3.16 -7.11 -26.77
N LEU A 21 2.30 -7.62 -25.89
CA LEU A 21 1.46 -6.78 -25.04
C LEU A 21 2.31 -5.93 -24.08
N ALA A 22 3.28 -6.53 -23.40
CA ALA A 22 4.13 -5.82 -22.45
C ALA A 22 4.91 -4.68 -23.13
N GLU A 23 5.44 -4.91 -24.33
CA GLU A 23 6.12 -3.89 -25.13
C GLU A 23 5.17 -2.77 -25.57
N ARG A 24 3.98 -3.11 -26.08
CA ARG A 24 2.96 -2.11 -26.44
C ARG A 24 2.53 -1.26 -25.26
N LEU A 25 2.30 -1.87 -24.10
CA LEU A 25 1.94 -1.14 -22.87
C LEU A 25 3.08 -0.23 -22.40
N HIS A 26 4.33 -0.69 -22.49
CA HIS A 26 5.48 0.13 -22.12
C HIS A 26 5.67 1.32 -23.07
N HIS A 27 5.53 1.11 -24.38
CA HIS A 27 5.56 2.18 -25.37
C HIS A 27 4.42 3.19 -25.15
N ALA A 28 3.19 2.70 -24.88
CA ALA A 28 2.08 3.58 -24.54
C ALA A 28 2.36 4.38 -23.26
N ALA A 29 2.91 3.74 -22.22
CA ALA A 29 3.24 4.39 -20.96
C ALA A 29 4.30 5.50 -21.13
N GLN A 30 5.27 5.36 -22.05
CA GLN A 30 6.26 6.42 -22.31
C GLN A 30 5.62 7.73 -22.81
N GLY A 31 4.42 7.68 -23.40
CA GLY A 31 3.63 8.86 -23.77
C GLY A 31 2.75 9.42 -22.65
N MET A 32 2.74 8.80 -21.47
CA MET A 32 1.89 9.16 -20.33
C MET A 32 2.68 9.90 -19.23
N ARG A 33 1.95 10.30 -18.17
CA ARG A 33 2.51 10.90 -16.96
C ARG A 33 2.21 10.04 -15.75
N LEU A 34 3.13 10.04 -14.77
CA LEU A 34 2.94 9.40 -13.47
C LEU A 34 3.11 10.46 -12.37
N ALA A 35 2.11 10.58 -11.49
CA ALA A 35 2.07 11.59 -10.43
C ALA A 35 2.39 13.02 -10.95
N GLY A 36 1.87 13.36 -12.14
CA GLY A 36 2.09 14.65 -12.82
C GLY A 36 3.41 14.79 -13.57
N GLY A 37 4.39 13.91 -13.33
CA GLY A 37 5.70 13.90 -13.99
C GLY A 37 5.74 13.08 -15.28
N SER A 38 6.67 13.43 -16.16
CA SER A 38 6.94 12.67 -17.40
C SER A 38 7.72 11.39 -17.12
N LEU A 39 7.44 10.34 -17.88
CA LEU A 39 8.19 9.09 -17.83
C LEU A 39 9.42 9.18 -18.74
N LEU A 40 10.60 8.91 -18.17
CA LEU A 40 11.86 8.97 -18.90
C LEU A 40 12.23 7.59 -19.43
N HIS A 41 12.58 7.52 -20.71
CA HIS A 41 13.17 6.33 -21.30
C HIS A 41 14.53 6.05 -20.64
N GLN A 42 14.83 4.78 -20.39
CA GLN A 42 16.10 4.31 -19.84
C GLN A 42 16.55 3.07 -20.60
N GLU A 43 17.81 3.04 -21.00
CA GLU A 43 18.37 1.91 -21.73
C GLU A 43 18.80 0.77 -20.79
N GLY A 44 18.61 -0.47 -21.24
CA GLY A 44 19.14 -1.66 -20.58
C GLY A 44 18.08 -2.69 -20.17
N LYS A 45 18.53 -3.94 -20.01
CA LYS A 45 17.66 -5.10 -19.72
C LYS A 45 16.82 -4.96 -18.45
N ARG A 46 17.18 -4.06 -17.53
CA ARG A 46 16.44 -3.79 -16.28
C ARG A 46 15.16 -2.97 -16.53
N TYR A 47 15.19 -2.05 -17.48
CA TYR A 47 14.09 -1.11 -17.74
C TYR A 47 13.12 -1.58 -18.82
N GLN A 48 13.46 -2.68 -19.51
CA GLN A 48 12.58 -3.32 -20.47
C GLN A 48 11.34 -3.92 -19.80
N ALA A 49 10.20 -3.79 -20.50
CA ALA A 49 8.96 -4.46 -20.15
C ALA A 49 9.15 -5.97 -20.14
N GLN A 50 8.48 -6.67 -19.23
CA GLN A 50 8.56 -8.12 -19.13
C GLN A 50 7.19 -8.72 -18.87
N TRP A 51 6.89 -9.78 -19.60
CA TRP A 51 5.74 -10.62 -19.37
C TRP A 51 6.12 -11.78 -18.45
N TRP A 52 5.34 -12.00 -17.39
CA TRP A 52 5.55 -13.06 -16.42
C TRP A 52 4.28 -13.93 -16.38
N PRO A 53 4.20 -15.01 -17.19
CA PRO A 53 3.03 -15.88 -17.16
C PRO A 53 2.97 -16.62 -15.84
N LEU A 54 1.81 -16.60 -15.20
CA LEU A 54 1.51 -17.43 -14.03
C LEU A 54 1.23 -18.87 -14.49
N ALA A 55 1.69 -19.85 -13.71
CA ALA A 55 1.50 -21.26 -13.97
C ALA A 55 0.05 -21.70 -13.73
N GLY A 56 -0.68 -20.97 -12.90
CA GLY A 56 -2.06 -21.29 -12.52
C GLY A 56 -2.17 -22.30 -11.38
N ASP A 57 -1.04 -22.70 -10.80
CA ASP A 57 -0.92 -23.49 -9.58
C ASP A 57 -0.06 -22.77 -8.55
N VAL A 58 -0.32 -23.04 -7.26
CA VAL A 58 0.31 -22.34 -6.14
C VAL A 58 1.83 -22.48 -6.15
N GLU A 59 2.37 -23.66 -6.48
CA GLU A 59 3.82 -23.88 -6.46
C GLU A 59 4.52 -23.16 -7.61
N GLY A 60 3.98 -23.27 -8.82
CA GLY A 60 4.48 -22.63 -10.01
C GLY A 60 4.48 -21.11 -9.86
N ASP A 61 3.37 -20.54 -9.39
CA ASP A 61 3.22 -19.10 -9.16
C ASP A 61 4.20 -18.61 -8.08
N THR A 62 4.39 -19.39 -7.01
CA THR A 62 5.39 -19.07 -5.98
C THR A 62 6.81 -19.05 -6.55
N ARG A 63 7.17 -20.00 -7.43
CA ARG A 63 8.50 -20.03 -8.08
C ARG A 63 8.70 -18.83 -9.00
N ILE A 64 7.66 -18.44 -9.74
CA ILE A 64 7.66 -17.24 -10.59
C ILE A 64 7.82 -15.98 -9.74
N PHE A 65 7.05 -15.85 -8.65
CA PHE A 65 7.10 -14.71 -7.76
C PHE A 65 8.47 -14.55 -7.07
N ARG A 66 9.12 -15.65 -6.67
CA ARG A 66 10.51 -15.63 -6.15
C ARG A 66 11.53 -15.07 -7.15
N ARG A 67 11.32 -15.26 -8.46
CA ARG A 67 12.16 -14.63 -9.49
C ARG A 67 11.84 -13.15 -9.63
N LEU A 68 10.55 -12.80 -9.64
CA LEU A 68 10.09 -11.40 -9.71
C LEU A 68 10.65 -10.56 -8.54
N ARG A 69 10.56 -11.06 -7.31
CA ARG A 69 11.07 -10.40 -6.09
C ARG A 69 12.54 -9.98 -6.20
N ARG A 70 13.38 -10.85 -6.75
CA ARG A 70 14.82 -10.56 -6.95
C ARG A 70 15.05 -9.43 -7.95
N ARG A 71 14.17 -9.28 -8.94
CA ARG A 71 14.27 -8.20 -9.93
C ARG A 71 13.77 -6.85 -9.38
N LEU A 72 12.84 -6.86 -8.43
CA LEU A 72 12.35 -5.66 -7.76
C LEU A 72 13.39 -5.02 -6.83
N LEU A 73 14.49 -5.72 -6.51
CA LEU A 73 15.62 -5.14 -5.77
C LEU A 73 16.43 -4.14 -6.62
N PRO A 74 17.04 -3.12 -6.01
CA PRO A 74 17.06 -2.82 -4.56
C PRO A 74 15.87 -1.98 -4.06
N GLY A 75 14.70 -2.06 -4.70
CA GLY A 75 13.52 -1.28 -4.31
C GLY A 75 12.81 -1.77 -3.04
N PHE A 76 11.83 -0.98 -2.61
CA PHE A 76 10.90 -1.30 -1.52
C PHE A 76 9.47 -1.30 -2.06
N ALA A 77 8.66 -2.23 -1.57
CA ALA A 77 7.23 -2.30 -1.85
C ALA A 77 6.46 -1.52 -0.79
N LEU A 78 5.50 -0.71 -1.22
CA LEU A 78 4.56 -0.03 -0.34
C LEU A 78 3.34 -0.93 -0.14
N VAL A 79 3.03 -1.25 1.11
CA VAL A 79 1.89 -2.11 1.49
C VAL A 79 1.00 -1.40 2.51
N LEU A 80 -0.27 -1.81 2.58
CA LEU A 80 -1.22 -1.29 3.56
C LEU A 80 -1.08 -2.03 4.90
N ARG A 81 -1.05 -1.28 6.01
CA ARG A 81 -0.96 -1.77 7.39
C ARG A 81 -2.02 -1.14 8.29
N ASP A 82 -3.25 -1.14 7.82
CA ASP A 82 -4.42 -0.71 8.60
C ASP A 82 -4.63 -1.58 9.86
N ASP A 83 -4.19 -2.85 9.82
CA ASP A 83 -4.13 -3.75 10.98
C ASP A 83 -3.33 -3.16 12.16
N LEU A 84 -2.16 -2.57 11.89
CA LEU A 84 -1.35 -1.95 12.94
C LEU A 84 -2.02 -0.68 13.48
N LEU A 85 -2.69 0.08 12.62
CA LEU A 85 -3.39 1.29 13.04
C LEU A 85 -4.54 0.95 13.99
N VAL A 86 -5.33 -0.08 13.67
CA VAL A 86 -6.43 -0.56 14.51
C VAL A 86 -5.90 -1.11 15.83
N GLY A 87 -4.85 -1.94 15.79
CA GLY A 87 -4.23 -2.49 17.00
C GLY A 87 -3.70 -1.39 17.92
N HIS A 88 -2.95 -0.43 17.38
CA HIS A 88 -2.39 0.67 18.14
C HIS A 88 -3.46 1.59 18.75
N LEU A 89 -4.55 1.86 18.01
CA LEU A 89 -5.68 2.60 18.55
C LEU A 89 -6.32 1.90 19.75
N ALA A 90 -6.45 0.58 19.70
CA ALA A 90 -6.97 -0.19 20.83
C ALA A 90 -6.05 -0.10 22.07
N GLU A 91 -4.74 -0.19 21.86
CA GLU A 91 -3.74 0.00 22.94
C GLU A 91 -3.81 1.41 23.55
N MET A 92 -3.90 2.45 22.71
CA MET A 92 -4.03 3.83 23.18
C MET A 92 -5.30 4.01 24.02
N ARG A 93 -6.44 3.47 23.56
CA ARG A 93 -7.72 3.57 24.26
C ARG A 93 -7.75 2.89 25.62
N ALA A 94 -6.86 1.94 25.88
CA ALA A 94 -6.71 1.35 27.22
C ALA A 94 -6.22 2.37 28.27
N THR A 95 -5.51 3.41 27.84
CA THR A 95 -5.01 4.49 28.72
C THR A 95 -5.75 5.81 28.51
N GLN A 96 -6.20 6.09 27.28
CA GLN A 96 -6.86 7.32 26.86
C GLN A 96 -8.12 6.98 26.04
N PRO A 97 -9.29 6.78 26.69
CA PRO A 97 -10.50 6.29 26.02
C PRO A 97 -10.98 7.16 24.85
N GLU A 98 -10.71 8.46 24.89
CA GLU A 98 -11.11 9.44 23.87
C GLU A 98 -10.20 9.46 22.62
N SER A 99 -9.12 8.67 22.58
CA SER A 99 -8.22 8.63 21.43
C SER A 99 -8.95 8.20 20.15
N ASN A 100 -8.64 8.89 19.05
CA ASN A 100 -9.18 8.62 17.73
C ASN A 100 -8.11 8.05 16.77
N ALA A 101 -8.53 7.62 15.58
CA ALA A 101 -7.63 7.00 14.60
C ALA A 101 -6.54 7.95 14.08
N LEU A 102 -6.80 9.27 14.04
CA LEU A 102 -5.79 10.25 13.66
C LEU A 102 -4.72 10.38 14.73
N ASP A 103 -5.08 10.34 16.02
CA ASP A 103 -4.10 10.34 17.12
C ASP A 103 -3.18 9.12 17.03
N ALA A 104 -3.76 7.94 16.77
CA ALA A 104 -2.99 6.72 16.56
C ALA A 104 -2.06 6.80 15.34
N LEU A 105 -2.55 7.35 14.22
CA LEU A 105 -1.75 7.56 13.02
C LEU A 105 -0.56 8.50 13.29
N LEU A 106 -0.80 9.61 13.99
CA LEU A 106 0.23 10.58 14.35
C LEU A 106 1.24 9.97 15.32
N ASP A 107 0.79 9.20 16.31
CA ASP A 107 1.67 8.51 17.25
C ASP A 107 2.58 7.48 16.56
N LEU A 108 2.05 6.73 15.61
CA LEU A 108 2.82 5.80 14.79
C LEU A 108 3.77 6.51 13.81
N SER A 109 3.55 7.80 13.52
CA SER A 109 4.34 8.56 12.56
C SER A 109 5.46 9.38 13.22
N ARG A 110 5.27 9.83 14.46
CA ARG A 110 6.26 10.64 15.20
C ARG A 110 7.41 9.84 15.80
N LEU A 111 8.55 10.48 16.04
CA LEU A 111 9.65 9.88 16.80
C LEU A 111 9.35 10.06 18.30
N ASN A 112 8.90 8.99 18.97
CA ASN A 112 8.63 9.00 20.40
C ASN A 112 9.91 8.71 21.18
N ILE A 113 10.18 9.49 22.23
CA ILE A 113 11.29 9.31 23.16
C ILE A 113 10.69 9.09 24.54
N GLU A 114 11.01 7.96 25.16
CA GLU A 114 10.42 7.48 26.40
C GLU A 114 11.48 7.16 27.45
N PRO A 115 11.15 7.33 28.74
CA PRO A 115 12.02 6.91 29.82
C PRO A 115 12.04 5.38 29.92
N VAL A 116 13.24 4.80 30.07
CA VAL A 116 13.41 3.38 30.36
C VAL A 116 13.13 3.16 31.84
N VAL A 117 11.99 2.53 32.15
CA VAL A 117 11.65 2.17 33.53
C VAL A 117 12.46 0.92 33.92
N SER A 118 13.57 1.10 34.62
CA SER A 118 14.29 0.00 35.28
C SER A 118 13.50 -0.46 36.51
N GLN A 119 13.26 -1.77 36.64
CA GLN A 119 12.54 -2.39 37.77
C GLN A 119 13.28 -2.30 39.12
N ALA A 120 14.36 -1.53 39.22
CA ALA A 120 15.09 -1.30 40.46
C ALA A 120 14.62 0.02 41.07
N ASP A 121 13.97 -0.06 42.23
CA ASP A 121 13.61 1.06 43.11
C ASP A 121 14.85 1.75 43.71
N GLU A 122 15.78 2.20 42.88
CA GLU A 122 16.86 3.10 43.32
C GLU A 122 16.48 4.53 42.91
N ALA A 123 16.00 5.29 43.90
CA ALA A 123 15.46 6.64 43.77
C ALA A 123 16.44 7.72 43.26
N ASP A 124 17.69 7.35 42.94
CA ASP A 124 18.77 8.28 42.55
C ASP A 124 19.48 7.92 41.22
N LEU A 125 18.98 6.93 40.46
CA LEU A 125 19.57 6.62 39.16
C LEU A 125 19.10 7.62 38.07
N PRO A 126 20.00 8.09 37.19
CA PRO A 126 19.63 8.98 36.10
C PRO A 126 18.67 8.29 35.13
N VAL A 127 17.52 8.92 34.87
CA VAL A 127 16.50 8.42 33.92
C VAL A 127 17.11 8.33 32.52
N LYS A 128 17.21 7.11 31.98
CA LYS A 128 17.66 6.87 30.62
C LYS A 128 16.50 7.07 29.64
N TRP A 129 16.71 7.86 28.59
CA TRP A 129 15.71 8.10 27.55
C TRP A 129 16.06 7.30 26.28
N GLU A 130 15.09 6.58 25.74
CA GLU A 130 15.25 5.78 24.52
C GLU A 130 14.14 6.07 23.51
N ILE A 131 14.44 5.89 22.22
CA ILE A 131 13.45 5.98 21.15
C ILE A 131 12.52 4.77 21.22
N ARG A 132 11.21 4.99 21.25
CA ARG A 132 10.22 3.92 21.12
C ARG A 132 10.40 3.23 19.75
N ARG A 133 10.67 1.93 19.78
CA ARG A 133 10.87 1.14 18.56
C ARG A 133 9.54 0.99 17.81
N LYS A 134 9.61 1.09 16.48
CA LYS A 134 8.46 0.86 15.58
C LYS A 134 8.65 -0.43 14.79
N PRO A 135 7.56 -1.16 14.48
CA PRO A 135 7.63 -2.33 13.62
C PRO A 135 7.83 -1.91 12.17
N GLY A 136 9.07 -1.99 11.68
CA GLY A 136 9.38 -1.69 10.28
C GLY A 136 9.40 -0.20 9.95
N TRP A 137 9.23 0.13 8.67
CA TRP A 137 9.22 1.51 8.18
C TRP A 137 7.79 1.95 7.87
N LEU A 138 7.11 2.44 8.90
CA LEU A 138 5.74 2.93 8.82
C LEU A 138 5.69 4.35 8.24
N VAL A 139 4.65 4.62 7.44
CA VAL A 139 4.38 5.92 6.82
C VAL A 139 2.87 6.22 6.82
N PRO A 140 2.43 7.47 7.10
CA PRO A 140 1.07 7.88 6.76
C PRO A 140 0.83 7.72 5.27
N LEU A 141 -0.33 7.18 4.91
CA LEU A 141 -0.66 6.87 3.53
C LEU A 141 -2.08 7.37 3.20
N PRO A 142 -2.25 8.35 2.29
CA PRO A 142 -3.55 8.61 1.70
C PRO A 142 -3.96 7.43 0.83
N ILE A 143 -5.09 6.81 1.15
CA ILE A 143 -5.57 5.60 0.46
C ILE A 143 -6.77 5.88 -0.44
N GLY A 144 -7.39 7.05 -0.35
CA GLY A 144 -8.60 7.33 -1.11
C GLY A 144 -9.33 8.56 -0.63
N TYR A 145 -10.63 8.54 -0.82
CA TYR A 145 -11.52 9.66 -0.55
C TYR A 145 -12.83 9.21 0.08
N ALA A 146 -13.40 10.07 0.95
CA ALA A 146 -14.71 9.92 1.54
C ALA A 146 -15.62 11.08 1.13
N GLY A 147 -16.88 10.78 0.80
CA GLY A 147 -17.88 11.77 0.43
C GLY A 147 -18.29 12.66 1.59
N ILE A 148 -18.19 13.97 1.41
CA ILE A 148 -18.69 15.00 2.33
C ILE A 148 -19.96 15.68 1.82
N SER A 149 -20.49 15.20 0.69
CA SER A 149 -21.74 15.64 0.09
C SER A 149 -22.56 14.45 -0.43
N PRO A 150 -23.85 14.65 -0.73
CA PRO A 150 -24.61 13.74 -1.59
C PRO A 150 -23.96 13.56 -2.96
N LEU A 151 -24.39 12.52 -3.68
CA LEU A 151 -24.05 12.35 -5.09
C LEU A 151 -24.98 13.20 -5.94
N TYR A 152 -24.41 14.17 -6.66
CA TYR A 152 -25.13 15.04 -7.56
C TYR A 152 -25.26 14.42 -8.95
N ALA A 153 -26.38 14.72 -9.62
CA ALA A 153 -26.62 14.26 -10.97
C ALA A 153 -25.68 14.98 -11.97
N PRO A 154 -25.42 14.39 -13.15
CA PRO A 154 -24.66 15.07 -14.19
C PRO A 154 -25.24 16.44 -14.53
N GLY A 155 -24.38 17.47 -14.59
CA GLY A 155 -24.76 18.85 -14.90
C GLY A 155 -25.35 19.66 -13.74
N GLU A 156 -25.53 19.07 -12.55
CA GLU A 156 -26.06 19.79 -11.37
C GLU A 156 -25.00 20.71 -10.71
N VAL A 157 -23.72 20.32 -10.79
CA VAL A 157 -22.61 21.10 -10.21
C VAL A 157 -21.95 21.94 -11.30
N GLU A 158 -22.00 23.27 -11.13
CA GLU A 158 -21.32 24.21 -12.02
C GLU A 158 -19.79 24.01 -12.01
N ASN A 159 -19.15 24.30 -13.15
CA ASN A 159 -17.69 24.19 -13.33
C ASN A 159 -17.10 22.79 -13.05
N ALA A 160 -17.91 21.74 -13.12
CA ALA A 160 -17.42 20.37 -13.14
C ALA A 160 -16.57 20.11 -14.40
N ARG A 161 -15.68 19.11 -14.34
CA ARG A 161 -14.77 18.75 -15.45
C ARG A 161 -15.51 18.37 -16.73
N ASP A 162 -16.67 17.75 -16.59
CA ASP A 162 -17.61 17.43 -17.66
C ASP A 162 -19.05 17.43 -17.11
N ALA A 163 -20.05 17.51 -17.98
CA ALA A 163 -21.46 17.57 -17.62
C ALA A 163 -22.18 16.21 -17.69
N THR A 164 -21.43 15.11 -17.85
CA THR A 164 -21.97 13.76 -18.10
C THR A 164 -21.71 12.77 -16.96
N THR A 165 -20.75 13.08 -16.09
CA THR A 165 -20.35 12.25 -14.96
C THR A 165 -20.99 12.76 -13.67
N PRO A 166 -21.59 11.89 -12.83
CA PRO A 166 -22.05 12.26 -11.49
C PRO A 166 -20.93 12.86 -10.63
N PHE A 167 -21.26 13.86 -9.81
CA PHE A 167 -20.28 14.61 -9.03
C PHE A 167 -20.47 14.41 -7.53
N ARG A 168 -19.37 14.38 -6.76
CA ARG A 168 -19.41 14.37 -5.29
C ARG A 168 -18.21 15.16 -4.73
N PHE A 169 -18.45 15.99 -3.72
CA PHE A 169 -17.36 16.58 -2.94
C PHE A 169 -16.82 15.54 -1.96
N VAL A 170 -15.49 15.49 -1.87
CA VAL A 170 -14.81 14.47 -1.07
C VAL A 170 -13.68 15.08 -0.24
N GLU A 171 -13.33 14.39 0.84
CA GLU A 171 -12.12 14.62 1.63
C GLU A 171 -11.18 13.41 1.57
N SER A 172 -9.91 13.59 1.94
CA SER A 172 -8.89 12.53 1.89
C SER A 172 -9.06 11.51 3.01
N LEU A 173 -8.98 10.23 2.65
CA LEU A 173 -8.87 9.12 3.61
C LEU A 173 -7.41 8.76 3.86
N TYR A 174 -7.01 8.79 5.12
CA TYR A 174 -5.68 8.39 5.56
C TYR A 174 -5.71 7.03 6.25
N SER A 175 -4.67 6.26 5.99
CA SER A 175 -4.36 5.03 6.70
C SER A 175 -2.85 4.95 6.90
N LEU A 176 -2.37 3.78 7.33
CA LEU A 176 -0.96 3.50 7.57
C LEU A 176 -0.42 2.59 6.46
N GLY A 177 0.70 2.98 5.86
CA GLY A 177 1.48 2.15 4.97
C GLY A 177 2.79 1.68 5.62
N GLU A 178 3.40 0.66 5.05
CA GLU A 178 4.75 0.22 5.40
C GLU A 178 5.61 0.04 4.14
N TRP A 179 6.85 0.51 4.19
CA TRP A 179 7.85 0.17 3.19
C TRP A 179 8.53 -1.16 3.56
N VAL A 180 8.25 -2.17 2.75
CA VAL A 180 8.70 -3.54 2.97
C VAL A 180 9.64 -3.97 1.86
N SER A 181 10.77 -4.61 2.21
CA SER A 181 11.65 -5.20 1.19
C SER A 181 10.87 -6.26 0.39
N PRO A 182 10.96 -6.31 -0.95
CA PRO A 182 10.32 -7.34 -1.77
C PRO A 182 10.67 -8.77 -1.33
N HIS A 183 11.82 -8.96 -0.64
CA HIS A 183 12.18 -10.23 -0.05
C HIS A 183 11.32 -10.67 1.14
N ARG A 184 10.51 -9.82 1.75
CA ARG A 184 9.58 -10.21 2.82
C ARG A 184 8.20 -10.60 2.29
N LEU A 185 7.95 -10.41 0.99
CA LEU A 185 6.69 -10.79 0.36
C LEU A 185 6.70 -12.27 -0.03
N ASN A 186 5.63 -12.99 0.25
CA ASN A 186 5.48 -14.41 -0.04
C ASN A 186 4.58 -14.68 -1.25
N ASP A 187 3.62 -13.80 -1.49
CA ASP A 187 2.63 -13.94 -2.56
C ASP A 187 2.48 -12.63 -3.37
N LEU A 188 2.01 -12.74 -4.62
CA LEU A 188 1.81 -11.57 -5.47
C LEU A 188 0.68 -10.65 -4.95
N SER A 189 -0.39 -11.22 -4.37
CA SER A 189 -1.52 -10.46 -3.81
C SER A 189 -1.11 -9.46 -2.73
N GLN A 190 -0.01 -9.75 -2.01
CA GLN A 190 0.59 -8.86 -1.02
C GLN A 190 1.16 -7.58 -1.64
N LEU A 191 1.54 -7.60 -2.92
CA LEU A 191 2.15 -6.46 -3.61
C LEU A 191 1.11 -5.59 -4.34
N LEU A 192 0.01 -6.20 -4.79
CA LEU A 192 -0.94 -5.54 -5.68
C LEU A 192 -1.86 -4.59 -4.92
N TRP A 193 -2.14 -3.45 -5.55
CA TRP A 193 -3.12 -2.48 -5.11
C TRP A 193 -4.33 -2.54 -6.04
N THR A 194 -5.54 -2.53 -5.47
CA THR A 194 -6.80 -2.59 -6.22
C THR A 194 -7.72 -1.46 -5.77
N GLN A 195 -8.60 -1.02 -6.67
CA GLN A 195 -9.62 -0.02 -6.35
C GLN A 195 -10.84 -0.71 -5.73
N GLU A 196 -11.35 -0.14 -4.66
CA GLU A 196 -12.61 -0.51 -4.03
C GLU A 196 -13.48 0.75 -3.93
N THR A 197 -14.71 0.64 -4.42
CA THR A 197 -15.66 1.76 -4.43
C THR A 197 -16.97 1.32 -3.84
N ASP A 198 -17.37 1.99 -2.77
CA ASP A 198 -18.69 1.95 -2.19
C ASP A 198 -19.34 3.32 -2.40
N ALA A 199 -19.94 3.48 -3.57
CA ALA A 199 -20.60 4.73 -3.92
C ALA A 199 -21.83 5.02 -3.05
N ALA A 200 -22.44 4.01 -2.42
CA ALA A 200 -23.59 4.22 -1.53
C ALA A 200 -23.14 4.96 -0.27
N ASN A 201 -22.05 4.51 0.35
CA ASN A 201 -21.45 5.14 1.53
C ASN A 201 -20.45 6.27 1.20
N GLY A 202 -20.18 6.50 -0.09
CA GLY A 202 -19.26 7.55 -0.54
C GLY A 202 -17.80 7.25 -0.30
N ILE A 203 -17.40 5.97 -0.23
CA ILE A 203 -16.02 5.56 -0.03
C ILE A 203 -15.40 5.16 -1.36
N TYR A 204 -14.28 5.81 -1.70
CA TYR A 204 -13.52 5.58 -2.93
C TYR A 204 -12.06 5.36 -2.56
N ARG A 205 -11.60 4.12 -2.45
CA ARG A 205 -10.28 3.83 -1.88
C ARG A 205 -9.49 2.78 -2.67
N CYS A 206 -8.18 2.84 -2.52
CA CYS A 206 -7.26 1.78 -2.90
C CYS A 206 -7.05 0.84 -1.71
N ILE A 207 -7.06 -0.46 -1.95
CA ILE A 207 -6.76 -1.48 -0.96
C ILE A 207 -5.59 -2.34 -1.40
N ASN A 208 -4.83 -2.81 -0.42
CA ASN A 208 -3.76 -3.80 -0.58
C ASN A 208 -3.92 -4.85 0.53
N ARG A 209 -3.87 -6.14 0.16
CA ARG A 209 -4.22 -7.26 1.05
C ARG A 209 -3.01 -7.88 1.76
N TYR A 210 -1.99 -7.06 2.04
CA TYR A 210 -0.79 -7.54 2.69
C TYR A 210 -1.07 -8.11 4.08
N SER A 211 -1.82 -7.38 4.91
CA SER A 211 -2.16 -7.78 6.29
C SER A 211 -2.98 -9.07 6.35
N GLU A 212 -4.00 -9.22 5.49
CA GLU A 212 -4.85 -10.41 5.39
C GLU A 212 -4.03 -11.69 5.15
N SER A 213 -3.05 -11.61 4.26
CA SER A 213 -2.20 -12.76 3.94
C SER A 213 -1.32 -13.18 5.13
N LEU A 214 -0.88 -12.24 5.98
CA LEU A 214 -0.07 -12.56 7.17
C LEU A 214 -0.88 -13.35 8.20
N ALA A 215 -2.17 -13.04 8.36
CA ALA A 215 -3.07 -13.78 9.24
C ALA A 215 -3.21 -15.23 8.77
N ASN A 216 -3.48 -15.44 7.47
CA ASN A 216 -3.62 -16.77 6.88
C ASN A 216 -2.33 -17.61 7.01
N PHE A 217 -1.15 -16.99 6.90
CA PHE A 217 0.14 -17.68 7.12
C PHE A 217 0.33 -18.13 8.58
N LYS A 218 -0.13 -17.35 9.57
CA LYS A 218 -0.04 -17.73 10.98
C LYS A 218 -1.00 -18.88 11.32
N GLU A 219 -2.19 -18.90 10.73
CA GLU A 219 -3.14 -20.00 10.91
C GLU A 219 -2.63 -21.31 10.30
N GLN A 220 -1.99 -21.26 9.13
CA GLN A 220 -1.41 -22.44 8.48
C GLN A 220 -0.15 -23.01 9.16
N GLN A 221 0.56 -22.23 9.98
CA GLN A 221 1.70 -22.73 10.77
C GLN A 221 1.30 -23.30 12.13
N ASN A 222 0.08 -22.99 12.60
CA ASN A 222 -0.42 -23.41 13.91
C ASN A 222 -1.44 -24.57 13.82
N GLY A 223 -1.69 -25.12 12.64
CA GLY A 223 -2.52 -26.31 12.39
C GLY A 223 -1.70 -27.44 11.80
#